data_AF-A0A969Y8X2-F1
#
_entry.id   AF-A0A969Y8X2-F1
#
_cell.length_a   1.000
_cell.length_b   1.000
_cell.length_c   1.000
_cell.angle_alpha   90.00
_cell.angle_beta   90.00
_cell.angle_gamma   90.00
#
_symmetry.space_group_name_H-M   'P 1'
#
loop_
_entity.id
_entity.type
_entity.pdbx_description
1 polymer ?
#
loop_
_entity_poly.entity_id
_entity_poly.type
_entity_poly.pdbx_seq_one_letter_code
_entity_poly.pdbx_strand_id
1 'polypeptide(L)'
;MKIDLAKRRRVMERSRFLGHCICDPKRACPCDVFTNHGICPCAGERPDPVDVSQVKLTKLVRNAGCASKIPPAELDAVLSRLPSVTDPNVICGMAAGDDAAIYRIADGLHLVQTVDVFTPCVDDPHAFGRICAANCLSDVYAMGGVPRTALSIVAFPSDTLSAEVLFRMLEGAMKTLAEAGVALVGGHSVKDEEIKLGFAITGLIDPAVAAALEHPQPGDLLVLTKPLGTGVLAFAEQIGRGNPDALAASEASMATLNRAAAEAMIEAGASACTDVTGFGLFGHLIRLMQQHRLTARVFAESLPSLPGAVEALRDGIIPGAIERNREYVGEDMTVSDGVDEALIHLGFDAQTSGGLLIAVPEARLERLLQAFAAKGVTGFVIGRIDGQSSGQIILDKAPTAALNLPGRADIGVPAATTPQLVGESHAGCCADVFGPAAAAEAQASALAESQRAFGALMRSVAAPGALSEKTKELILFSLVLQSRCGPCFDAHYKAAQEMGITRDELDEAAWCAIAMGGAPVKMFYAESLARLRDEGKKSCCT
;
A
#
# COMPACT_ATOMS: atom_id res chain seq x y z
N MET A 1 -22.29 -12.92 18.67
CA MET A 1 -23.38 -11.94 18.95
C MET A 1 -24.60 -12.68 19.53
N LYS A 2 -25.35 -12.17 20.52
CA LYS A 2 -26.49 -12.92 21.09
C LYS A 2 -27.65 -12.96 20.07
N ILE A 3 -27.99 -14.16 19.59
CA ILE A 3 -29.07 -14.36 18.60
C ILE A 3 -30.43 -14.03 19.24
N ASP A 4 -31.17 -13.10 18.63
CA ASP A 4 -32.57 -12.82 18.97
C ASP A 4 -33.48 -13.81 18.22
N LEU A 5 -33.77 -14.94 18.86
CA LEU A 5 -34.60 -16.00 18.29
C LEU A 5 -36.04 -15.54 17.97
N ALA A 6 -36.57 -14.55 18.71
CA ALA A 6 -37.92 -14.04 18.46
C ALA A 6 -37.95 -13.18 17.20
N LYS A 7 -36.96 -12.31 17.02
CA LYS A 7 -36.76 -11.55 15.77
C LYS A 7 -36.51 -12.48 14.59
N ARG A 8 -35.62 -13.47 14.74
CA ARG A 8 -35.34 -14.48 13.71
C ARG A 8 -36.62 -15.17 13.25
N ARG A 9 -37.40 -15.72 14.17
CA ARG A 9 -38.66 -16.41 13.85
C ARG A 9 -39.63 -15.50 13.10
N ARG A 10 -39.91 -14.31 13.64
CA ARG A 10 -40.81 -13.32 13.02
C ARG A 10 -40.38 -12.95 11.60
N VAL A 11 -39.09 -12.74 11.40
CA VAL A 11 -38.52 -12.37 10.09
C VAL A 11 -38.62 -13.54 9.11
N MET A 12 -38.26 -14.75 9.53
CA MET A 12 -38.33 -15.94 8.67
C MET A 12 -39.77 -16.32 8.31
N GLU A 13 -40.73 -16.18 9.23
CA GLU A 13 -42.15 -16.38 8.95
C GLU A 13 -42.64 -15.43 7.86
N ARG A 14 -42.27 -14.13 7.95
CA ARG A 14 -42.57 -13.15 6.90
C ARG A 14 -41.94 -13.51 5.57
N SER A 15 -40.66 -13.89 5.55
CA SER A 15 -39.97 -14.30 4.31
C SER A 15 -40.63 -15.53 3.68
N ARG A 16 -40.98 -16.54 4.49
CA ARG A 16 -41.70 -17.74 4.02
C ARG A 16 -43.08 -17.42 3.45
N PHE A 17 -43.81 -16.51 4.09
CA PHE A 17 -45.11 -16.04 3.60
C PHE A 17 -44.99 -15.34 2.24
N LEU A 18 -43.94 -14.53 2.04
CA LEU A 18 -43.68 -13.84 0.77
C LEU A 18 -43.09 -14.76 -0.32
N GLY A 19 -42.63 -15.96 0.04
CA GLY A 19 -42.03 -16.92 -0.90
C GLY A 19 -40.55 -16.68 -1.23
N HIS A 20 -39.89 -15.71 -0.59
CA HIS A 20 -38.48 -15.37 -0.85
C HIS A 20 -37.76 -14.79 0.38
N CYS A 21 -36.41 -14.73 0.37
CA CYS A 21 -35.64 -13.99 1.36
C CYS A 21 -35.98 -12.50 1.24
N ILE A 22 -36.28 -11.83 2.35
CA ILE A 22 -36.42 -10.37 2.33
C ILE A 22 -35.09 -9.63 2.11
N CYS A 23 -33.97 -10.34 2.33
CA CYS A 23 -32.61 -9.85 2.12
C CYS A 23 -32.15 -9.92 0.67
N ASP A 24 -32.69 -10.88 -0.07
CA ASP A 24 -32.31 -11.24 -1.42
C ASP A 24 -33.53 -11.93 -2.07
N PRO A 25 -34.32 -11.18 -2.84
CA PRO A 25 -35.51 -11.71 -3.49
C PRO A 25 -35.24 -12.90 -4.44
N LYS A 26 -33.98 -13.16 -4.83
CA LYS A 26 -33.61 -14.31 -5.66
C LYS A 26 -33.48 -15.62 -4.86
N ARG A 27 -33.44 -15.56 -3.53
CA ARG A 27 -33.26 -16.74 -2.65
C ARG A 27 -34.57 -17.13 -1.99
N ALA A 28 -34.72 -18.43 -1.71
CA ALA A 28 -35.82 -18.94 -0.88
C ALA A 28 -35.58 -18.66 0.61
N CYS A 29 -36.59 -18.91 1.45
CA CYS A 29 -36.45 -18.92 2.91
C CYS A 29 -36.86 -20.30 3.49
N PRO A 30 -36.00 -21.00 4.25
CA PRO A 30 -34.62 -20.63 4.60
C PRO A 30 -33.70 -20.58 3.37
N CYS A 31 -32.77 -19.61 3.36
CA CYS A 31 -31.76 -19.49 2.32
C CYS A 31 -30.55 -20.38 2.62
N ASP A 32 -29.68 -20.53 1.62
CA ASP A 32 -28.37 -21.19 1.71
C ASP A 32 -27.50 -20.65 2.86
N VAL A 33 -27.52 -19.34 3.12
CA VAL A 33 -26.77 -18.75 4.26
C VAL A 33 -27.25 -19.33 5.59
N PHE A 34 -28.57 -19.46 5.75
CA PHE A 34 -29.14 -20.02 6.97
C PHE A 34 -28.88 -21.52 7.08
N THR A 35 -29.03 -22.28 5.99
CA THR A 35 -28.81 -23.73 6.02
C THR A 35 -27.36 -24.10 6.23
N ASN A 36 -26.43 -23.34 5.66
CA ASN A 36 -25.00 -23.66 5.68
C ASN A 36 -24.32 -23.11 6.94
N HIS A 37 -24.75 -21.94 7.43
CA HIS A 37 -24.07 -21.23 8.53
C HIS A 37 -24.93 -21.05 9.78
N GLY A 38 -26.22 -21.39 9.77
CA GLY A 38 -27.11 -21.21 10.92
C GLY A 38 -27.43 -19.75 11.25
N ILE A 39 -27.13 -18.83 10.33
CA ILE A 39 -27.27 -17.37 10.48
C ILE A 39 -28.40 -16.88 9.59
N CYS A 40 -29.25 -16.00 10.12
CA CYS A 40 -30.29 -15.30 9.38
C CYS A 40 -29.91 -13.82 9.19
N PRO A 41 -29.27 -13.44 8.06
CA PRO A 41 -28.89 -12.05 7.82
C PRO A 41 -30.07 -11.07 7.82
N CYS A 42 -31.26 -11.55 7.42
CA CYS A 42 -32.52 -10.80 7.50
C CYS A 42 -32.88 -10.37 8.92
N ALA A 43 -32.52 -11.18 9.91
CA ALA A 43 -32.75 -10.89 11.32
C ALA A 43 -31.66 -9.96 11.88
N GLY A 44 -30.71 -9.52 11.06
CA GLY A 44 -29.55 -8.74 11.47
C GLY A 44 -28.43 -9.58 12.07
N GLU A 45 -28.50 -10.90 11.93
CA GLU A 45 -27.46 -11.80 12.42
C GLU A 45 -26.25 -11.77 11.51
N ARG A 46 -25.07 -11.97 12.10
CA ARG A 46 -23.78 -11.88 11.41
C ARG A 46 -22.89 -13.04 11.87
N PRO A 47 -21.91 -13.43 11.04
CA PRO A 47 -20.90 -14.41 11.43
C PRO A 47 -20.23 -14.02 12.75
N ASP A 48 -19.95 -15.01 13.58
CA ASP A 48 -19.11 -14.79 14.76
C ASP A 48 -17.69 -14.42 14.32
N PRO A 49 -16.92 -13.75 15.20
CA PRO A 49 -15.52 -13.46 14.94
C PRO A 49 -14.77 -14.74 14.58
N VAL A 50 -14.10 -14.74 13.44
CA VAL A 50 -13.26 -15.85 12.98
C VAL A 50 -11.81 -15.61 13.39
N ASP A 51 -11.05 -16.68 13.55
CA ASP A 51 -9.60 -16.60 13.53
C ASP A 51 -9.17 -16.16 12.12
N VAL A 52 -8.80 -14.88 12.00
CA VAL A 52 -8.45 -14.25 10.72
C VAL A 52 -7.28 -14.96 10.04
N SER A 53 -6.39 -15.61 10.82
CA SER A 53 -5.26 -16.35 10.27
C SER A 53 -5.67 -17.56 9.43
N GLN A 54 -6.92 -18.03 9.57
CA GLN A 54 -7.47 -19.15 8.81
C GLN A 54 -8.23 -18.69 7.56
N VAL A 55 -8.46 -17.39 7.39
CA VAL A 55 -9.14 -16.84 6.21
C VAL A 55 -8.12 -16.71 5.08
N LYS A 56 -8.44 -17.29 3.93
CA LYS A 56 -7.61 -17.28 2.73
C LYS A 56 -8.30 -16.43 1.66
N LEU A 57 -8.04 -15.12 1.69
CA LEU A 57 -8.78 -14.16 0.86
C LEU A 57 -8.72 -14.47 -0.63
N THR A 58 -7.61 -14.99 -1.14
CA THR A 58 -7.46 -15.31 -2.57
C THR A 58 -8.40 -16.43 -3.02
N LYS A 59 -8.87 -17.27 -2.09
CA LYS A 59 -9.87 -18.34 -2.33
C LYS A 59 -11.31 -17.85 -2.29
N LEU A 60 -11.53 -16.61 -1.87
CA LEU A 60 -12.86 -16.00 -1.76
C LEU A 60 -13.24 -15.16 -2.99
N VAL A 61 -12.38 -15.09 -4.00
CA VAL A 61 -12.58 -14.30 -5.21
C VAL A 61 -12.29 -15.10 -6.47
N ARG A 62 -12.95 -14.72 -7.57
CA ARG A 62 -12.83 -15.39 -8.88
C ARG A 62 -11.48 -15.12 -9.53
N ASN A 63 -11.06 -13.85 -9.53
CA ASN A 63 -9.79 -13.38 -10.06
C ASN A 63 -9.07 -12.62 -8.96
N ALA A 64 -7.79 -12.91 -8.71
CA ALA A 64 -6.99 -12.21 -7.71
C ALA A 64 -6.38 -10.91 -8.26
N GLY A 65 -6.32 -9.86 -7.43
CA GLY A 65 -5.60 -8.63 -7.75
C GLY A 65 -6.10 -7.90 -8.99
N CYS A 66 -5.18 -7.24 -9.71
CA CYS A 66 -5.48 -6.50 -10.94
C CYS A 66 -5.98 -7.37 -12.10
N ALA A 67 -5.88 -8.71 -12.02
CA ALA A 67 -6.48 -9.60 -13.00
C ALA A 67 -8.04 -9.57 -12.99
N SER A 68 -8.64 -8.92 -11.99
CA SER A 68 -10.10 -8.70 -11.87
C SER A 68 -10.64 -7.53 -12.73
N LYS A 69 -9.76 -6.72 -13.35
CA LYS A 69 -10.18 -5.60 -14.21
C LYS A 69 -10.87 -6.10 -15.50
N ILE A 70 -11.75 -5.26 -16.05
CA ILE A 70 -12.40 -5.49 -17.36
C ILE A 70 -11.30 -5.54 -18.44
N PRO A 71 -11.39 -6.43 -19.44
CA PRO A 71 -10.42 -6.49 -20.52
C PRO A 71 -10.27 -5.12 -21.23
N PRO A 72 -9.04 -4.68 -21.54
CA PRO A 72 -8.80 -3.34 -22.10
C PRO A 72 -9.60 -3.07 -23.38
N ALA A 73 -9.60 -4.01 -24.33
CA ALA A 73 -10.32 -3.86 -25.60
C ALA A 73 -11.84 -3.68 -25.41
N GLU A 74 -12.44 -4.36 -24.43
CA GLU A 74 -13.85 -4.20 -24.09
C GLU A 74 -14.13 -2.83 -23.48
N LEU A 75 -13.24 -2.39 -22.58
CA LEU A 75 -13.36 -1.08 -21.93
C LEU A 75 -13.23 0.05 -22.96
N ASP A 76 -12.20 0.02 -23.81
CA ASP A 76 -11.96 1.02 -24.87
C ASP A 76 -13.16 1.12 -25.84
N ALA A 77 -13.75 -0.01 -26.20
CA ALA A 77 -14.93 -0.06 -27.08
C ALA A 77 -16.17 0.63 -26.45
N VAL A 78 -16.29 0.62 -25.13
CA VAL A 78 -17.37 1.32 -24.41
C VAL A 78 -17.03 2.80 -24.26
N LEU A 79 -15.83 3.12 -23.80
CA LEU A 79 -15.41 4.48 -23.46
C LEU A 79 -15.33 5.40 -24.67
N SER A 80 -14.88 4.88 -25.82
CA SER A 80 -14.83 5.62 -27.10
C SER A 80 -16.20 6.11 -27.60
N ARG A 81 -17.29 5.57 -27.05
CA ARG A 81 -18.67 5.96 -27.39
C ARG A 81 -19.26 6.99 -26.43
N LEU A 82 -18.58 7.30 -25.34
CA LEU A 82 -19.02 8.30 -24.37
C LEU A 82 -18.81 9.72 -24.92
N PRO A 83 -19.65 10.70 -24.52
CA PRO A 83 -19.42 12.08 -24.88
C PRO A 83 -18.10 12.58 -24.29
N SER A 84 -17.36 13.37 -25.08
CA SER A 84 -16.13 14.00 -24.62
C SER A 84 -16.39 14.98 -23.49
N VAL A 85 -15.41 15.11 -22.60
CA VAL A 85 -15.43 16.12 -21.54
C VAL A 85 -15.10 17.48 -22.18
N THR A 86 -15.95 18.48 -21.98
CA THR A 86 -15.84 19.81 -22.62
C THR A 86 -15.53 20.94 -21.65
N ASP A 87 -15.37 20.64 -20.35
CA ASP A 87 -14.96 21.61 -19.35
C ASP A 87 -13.50 22.04 -19.62
N PRO A 88 -13.22 23.34 -19.89
CA PRO A 88 -11.88 23.83 -20.18
C PRO A 88 -10.91 23.75 -18.99
N ASN A 89 -11.37 23.40 -17.79
CA ASN A 89 -10.51 23.17 -16.64
C ASN A 89 -9.97 21.74 -16.56
N VAL A 90 -10.46 20.82 -17.39
CA VAL A 90 -9.90 19.47 -17.52
C VAL A 90 -8.68 19.55 -18.43
N ILE A 91 -7.49 19.38 -17.84
CA ILE A 91 -6.20 19.47 -18.55
C ILE A 91 -5.84 18.12 -19.16
N CYS A 92 -6.03 17.05 -18.38
CA CYS A 92 -5.79 15.67 -18.79
C CYS A 92 -6.91 14.80 -18.19
N GLY A 93 -7.29 13.73 -18.87
CA GLY A 93 -8.42 12.90 -18.50
C GLY A 93 -9.47 12.78 -19.60
N MET A 94 -9.64 11.56 -20.09
CA MET A 94 -10.79 11.18 -20.92
C MET A 94 -12.03 10.89 -20.07
N ALA A 95 -13.20 10.92 -20.69
CA ALA A 95 -14.42 10.44 -20.04
C ALA A 95 -14.24 8.97 -19.63
N ALA A 96 -14.09 8.74 -18.31
CA ALA A 96 -14.06 7.43 -17.67
C ALA A 96 -12.91 6.47 -18.10
N GLY A 97 -11.76 6.97 -18.61
CA GLY A 97 -10.74 6.11 -19.24
C GLY A 97 -9.26 6.40 -19.04
N ASP A 98 -8.89 7.44 -18.28
CA ASP A 98 -7.47 7.77 -18.07
C ASP A 98 -6.98 7.30 -16.69
N ASP A 99 -5.68 7.02 -16.59
CA ASP A 99 -5.08 6.47 -15.36
C ASP A 99 -5.16 7.51 -14.21
N ALA A 100 -5.14 8.80 -14.55
CA ALA A 100 -5.53 9.88 -13.66
C ALA A 100 -6.06 11.09 -14.45
N ALA A 101 -6.92 11.89 -13.83
CA ALA A 101 -7.41 13.14 -14.39
C ALA A 101 -6.73 14.34 -13.73
N ILE A 102 -6.35 15.35 -14.52
CA ILE A 102 -5.83 16.64 -14.04
C ILE A 102 -6.90 17.71 -14.20
N TYR A 103 -7.28 18.36 -13.10
CA TYR A 103 -8.30 19.41 -13.08
C TYR A 103 -7.76 20.71 -12.49
N ARG A 104 -7.93 21.83 -13.19
CA ARG A 104 -7.58 23.18 -12.71
C ARG A 104 -8.66 23.72 -11.79
N ILE A 105 -8.30 24.00 -10.54
CA ILE A 105 -9.20 24.64 -9.57
C ILE A 105 -9.03 26.17 -9.58
N ALA A 106 -7.78 26.62 -9.63
CA ALA A 106 -7.40 28.03 -9.69
C ALA A 106 -6.01 28.17 -10.31
N ASP A 107 -5.55 29.40 -10.53
CA ASP A 107 -4.21 29.66 -11.04
C ASP A 107 -3.13 29.04 -10.15
N GLY A 108 -2.29 28.19 -10.74
CA GLY A 108 -1.24 27.46 -10.02
C GLY A 108 -1.73 26.33 -9.10
N LEU A 109 -3.03 26.02 -9.10
CA LEU A 109 -3.62 24.94 -8.29
C LEU A 109 -4.35 23.93 -9.17
N HIS A 110 -3.74 22.76 -9.32
CA HIS A 110 -4.28 21.65 -10.10
C HIS A 110 -4.40 20.41 -9.23
N LEU A 111 -5.53 19.74 -9.34
CA LEU A 111 -5.76 18.44 -8.75
C LEU A 111 -5.32 17.36 -9.72
N VAL A 112 -4.81 16.27 -9.17
CA VAL A 112 -4.73 14.98 -9.84
C VAL A 112 -5.66 14.01 -9.11
N GLN A 113 -6.52 13.31 -9.84
CA GLN A 113 -7.51 12.40 -9.27
C GLN A 113 -7.44 11.05 -9.97
N THR A 114 -7.41 9.98 -9.18
CA THR A 114 -7.49 8.59 -9.65
C THR A 114 -8.42 7.80 -8.74
N VAL A 115 -8.93 6.68 -9.25
CA VAL A 115 -9.65 5.69 -8.46
C VAL A 115 -9.32 4.31 -8.98
N ASP A 116 -8.95 3.41 -8.06
CA ASP A 116 -8.71 2.03 -8.40
C ASP A 116 -9.39 1.12 -7.37
N VAL A 117 -9.98 0.02 -7.83
CA VAL A 117 -10.71 -0.96 -7.00
C VAL A 117 -10.47 -2.35 -7.54
N PHE A 118 -10.06 -3.28 -6.68
CA PHE A 118 -9.80 -4.66 -7.08
C PHE A 118 -10.03 -5.65 -5.94
N THR A 119 -10.00 -6.93 -6.28
CA THR A 119 -10.17 -8.08 -5.39
C THR A 119 -8.85 -8.45 -4.68
N PRO A 120 -8.88 -9.16 -3.54
CA PRO A 120 -7.68 -9.64 -2.86
C PRO A 120 -6.66 -10.35 -3.74
N CYS A 121 -5.40 -9.91 -3.68
CA CYS A 121 -4.24 -10.53 -4.34
C CYS A 121 -3.37 -11.38 -3.42
N VAL A 122 -3.58 -11.27 -2.10
CA VAL A 122 -2.90 -12.01 -1.05
C VAL A 122 -3.92 -12.48 -0.02
N ASP A 123 -3.55 -13.50 0.75
CA ASP A 123 -4.46 -14.10 1.74
C ASP A 123 -4.60 -13.28 3.02
N ASP A 124 -3.55 -12.61 3.46
CA ASP A 124 -3.60 -11.82 4.69
C ASP A 124 -4.38 -10.52 4.45
N PRO A 125 -5.46 -10.25 5.21
CA PRO A 125 -6.28 -9.06 4.99
C PRO A 125 -5.52 -7.76 5.23
N HIS A 126 -4.62 -7.72 6.22
CA HIS A 126 -3.85 -6.52 6.50
C HIS A 126 -2.86 -6.23 5.36
N ALA A 127 -2.16 -7.23 4.86
CA ALA A 127 -1.29 -7.15 3.69
C ALA A 127 -2.06 -6.69 2.44
N PHE A 128 -3.24 -7.27 2.18
CA PHE A 128 -4.07 -6.84 1.05
C PHE A 128 -4.46 -5.36 1.17
N GLY A 129 -4.83 -4.90 2.37
CA GLY A 129 -5.06 -3.48 2.65
C GLY A 129 -3.86 -2.59 2.27
N ARG A 130 -2.66 -2.99 2.70
CA ARG A 130 -1.42 -2.26 2.38
C ARG A 130 -1.16 -2.17 0.89
N ILE A 131 -1.31 -3.30 0.18
CA ILE A 131 -1.10 -3.40 -1.27
C ILE A 131 -2.14 -2.57 -2.02
N CYS A 132 -3.41 -2.64 -1.61
CA CYS A 132 -4.49 -1.87 -2.22
C CYS A 132 -4.22 -0.37 -2.14
N ALA A 133 -3.83 0.13 -0.97
CA ALA A 133 -3.45 1.53 -0.81
C ALA A 133 -2.23 1.90 -1.67
N ALA A 134 -1.20 1.05 -1.73
CA ALA A 134 -0.01 1.31 -2.55
C ALA A 134 -0.36 1.40 -4.05
N ASN A 135 -1.20 0.50 -4.55
CA ASN A 135 -1.68 0.51 -5.92
C ASN A 135 -2.48 1.78 -6.24
N CYS A 136 -3.46 2.14 -5.40
CA CYS A 136 -4.32 3.31 -5.66
C CYS A 136 -3.55 4.65 -5.65
N LEU A 137 -2.39 4.70 -4.97
CA LEU A 137 -1.51 5.87 -4.98
C LEU A 137 -0.60 5.92 -6.21
N SER A 138 -0.45 4.81 -6.94
CA SER A 138 0.56 4.62 -7.98
C SER A 138 0.36 5.56 -9.17
N ASP A 139 -0.86 5.72 -9.68
CA ASP A 139 -1.14 6.62 -10.82
C ASP A 139 -0.75 8.07 -10.50
N VAL A 140 -1.00 8.52 -9.27
CA VAL A 140 -0.60 9.88 -8.83
C VAL A 140 0.92 10.02 -8.88
N TYR A 141 1.67 9.00 -8.46
CA TYR A 141 3.12 9.01 -8.54
C TYR A 141 3.64 8.91 -9.97
N ALA A 142 3.01 8.11 -10.83
CA ALA A 142 3.36 7.98 -12.25
C ALA A 142 3.24 9.32 -13.00
N MET A 143 2.23 10.13 -12.66
CA MET A 143 2.05 11.49 -13.19
C MET A 143 3.02 12.53 -12.57
N GLY A 144 3.79 12.15 -11.54
CA GLY A 144 4.64 13.06 -10.78
C GLY A 144 3.88 13.97 -9.80
N GLY A 145 2.64 13.60 -9.45
CA GLY A 145 1.82 14.29 -8.47
C GLY A 145 2.12 13.91 -7.01
N VAL A 146 1.51 14.66 -6.09
CA VAL A 146 1.63 14.45 -4.64
C VAL A 146 0.25 14.15 -4.05
N PRO A 147 -0.03 12.91 -3.60
CA PRO A 147 -1.34 12.55 -3.05
C PRO A 147 -1.59 13.26 -1.72
N ARG A 148 -2.86 13.57 -1.40
CA ARG A 148 -3.25 14.31 -0.19
C ARG A 148 -4.36 13.65 0.60
N THR A 149 -5.42 13.21 -0.07
CA THR A 149 -6.58 12.60 0.57
C THR A 149 -7.03 11.34 -0.15
N ALA A 150 -7.65 10.43 0.59
CA ALA A 150 -8.26 9.22 0.08
C ALA A 150 -9.71 9.08 0.56
N LEU A 151 -10.55 8.47 -0.28
CA LEU A 151 -11.88 7.97 0.07
C LEU A 151 -11.93 6.46 -0.18
N SER A 152 -12.31 5.66 0.81
CA SER A 152 -12.39 4.21 0.61
C SER A 152 -13.62 3.82 -0.21
N ILE A 153 -13.47 2.78 -1.03
CA ILE A 153 -14.54 2.12 -1.77
C ILE A 153 -14.49 0.64 -1.39
N VAL A 154 -15.54 0.15 -0.73
CA VAL A 154 -15.58 -1.20 -0.17
C VAL A 154 -16.79 -1.95 -0.69
N ALA A 155 -16.58 -3.14 -1.24
CA ALA A 155 -17.63 -4.13 -1.46
C ALA A 155 -17.30 -5.36 -0.60
N PHE A 156 -18.21 -5.82 0.26
CA PHE A 156 -17.87 -6.85 1.25
C PHE A 156 -19.02 -7.82 1.53
N PRO A 157 -18.76 -9.14 1.63
CA PRO A 157 -19.75 -10.16 1.96
C PRO A 157 -20.06 -10.20 3.45
N SER A 158 -20.67 -9.12 3.96
CA SER A 158 -20.95 -8.93 5.40
C SER A 158 -21.87 -10.00 6.01
N ASP A 159 -22.57 -10.78 5.19
CA ASP A 159 -23.47 -11.84 5.64
C ASP A 159 -22.73 -13.14 5.98
N THR A 160 -21.58 -13.37 5.36
CA THR A 160 -20.84 -14.65 5.43
C THR A 160 -19.41 -14.47 5.94
N LEU A 161 -18.88 -13.24 5.93
CA LEU A 161 -17.54 -12.93 6.42
C LEU A 161 -17.56 -11.98 7.62
N SER A 162 -16.65 -12.23 8.58
CA SER A 162 -16.52 -11.41 9.78
C SER A 162 -16.09 -9.99 9.47
N ALA A 163 -16.66 -9.00 10.17
CA ALA A 163 -16.25 -7.60 10.09
C ALA A 163 -14.79 -7.37 10.52
N GLU A 164 -14.19 -8.29 11.27
CA GLU A 164 -12.77 -8.24 11.63
C GLU A 164 -11.87 -8.28 10.37
N VAL A 165 -12.25 -9.06 9.35
CA VAL A 165 -11.50 -9.09 8.08
C VAL A 165 -11.50 -7.71 7.42
N LEU A 166 -12.66 -7.05 7.40
CA LEU A 166 -12.78 -5.68 6.88
C LEU A 166 -11.95 -4.69 7.70
N PHE A 167 -11.99 -4.79 9.03
CA PHE A 167 -11.17 -3.98 9.93
C PHE A 167 -9.68 -4.12 9.58
N ARG A 168 -9.17 -5.35 9.45
CA ARG A 168 -7.75 -5.61 9.13
C ARG A 168 -7.34 -5.06 7.76
N MET A 169 -8.18 -5.18 6.74
CA MET A 169 -7.93 -4.57 5.43
C MET A 169 -7.82 -3.05 5.54
N LEU A 170 -8.73 -2.39 6.25
CA LEU A 170 -8.69 -0.95 6.42
C LEU A 170 -7.52 -0.49 7.29
N GLU A 171 -7.18 -1.23 8.35
CA GLU A 171 -6.02 -0.99 9.21
C GLU A 171 -4.71 -1.01 8.39
N GLY A 172 -4.52 -2.03 7.56
CA GLY A 172 -3.36 -2.14 6.68
C GLY A 172 -3.30 -1.00 5.65
N ALA A 173 -4.43 -0.66 5.02
CA ALA A 173 -4.48 0.44 4.08
C ALA A 173 -4.16 1.80 4.74
N MET A 174 -4.72 2.07 5.92
CA MET A 174 -4.46 3.30 6.68
C MET A 174 -2.98 3.44 7.05
N LYS A 175 -2.28 2.33 7.33
CA LYS A 175 -0.83 2.36 7.55
C LYS A 175 -0.07 2.85 6.31
N THR A 176 -0.32 2.26 5.14
CA THR A 176 0.34 2.68 3.89
C THR A 176 -0.04 4.12 3.50
N LEU A 177 -1.30 4.53 3.68
CA LEU A 177 -1.74 5.92 3.43
C LEU A 177 -1.02 6.90 4.36
N ALA A 178 -0.84 6.56 5.64
CA ALA A 178 -0.09 7.37 6.58
C ALA A 178 1.40 7.47 6.20
N GLU A 179 2.03 6.37 5.76
CA GLU A 179 3.40 6.36 5.21
C GLU A 179 3.53 7.31 3.99
N ALA A 180 2.47 7.43 3.18
CA ALA A 180 2.40 8.36 2.05
C ALA A 180 2.03 9.81 2.43
N GLY A 181 1.68 10.09 3.69
CA GLY A 181 1.20 11.40 4.11
C GLY A 181 -0.22 11.73 3.62
N VAL A 182 -1.04 10.70 3.39
CA VAL A 182 -2.39 10.81 2.83
C VAL A 182 -3.44 10.55 3.91
N ALA A 183 -4.41 11.45 4.03
CA ALA A 183 -5.51 11.29 4.98
C ALA A 183 -6.66 10.50 4.36
N LEU A 184 -7.07 9.39 5.00
CA LEU A 184 -8.34 8.72 4.70
C LEU A 184 -9.47 9.51 5.36
N VAL A 185 -10.23 10.27 4.58
CA VAL A 185 -11.20 11.27 5.10
C VAL A 185 -12.65 10.86 4.95
N GLY A 186 -12.91 9.64 4.46
CA GLY A 186 -14.26 9.12 4.27
C GLY A 186 -14.24 7.88 3.39
N GLY A 187 -15.43 7.51 2.91
CA GLY A 187 -15.59 6.40 1.98
C GLY A 187 -17.02 5.93 1.85
N HIS A 188 -17.20 4.88 1.06
CA HIS A 188 -18.47 4.23 0.83
C HIS A 188 -18.31 2.70 0.88
N SER A 189 -19.32 2.04 1.45
CA SER A 189 -19.34 0.57 1.56
C SER A 189 -20.65 0.01 1.05
N VAL A 190 -20.58 -1.04 0.24
CA VAL A 190 -21.72 -1.80 -0.27
C VAL A 190 -21.60 -3.27 0.11
N LYS A 191 -22.74 -3.93 0.28
CA LYS A 191 -22.79 -5.38 0.43
C LYS A 191 -22.63 -6.03 -0.95
N ASP A 192 -21.75 -7.02 -1.04
CA ASP A 192 -21.45 -7.74 -2.28
C ASP A 192 -21.09 -9.20 -1.96
N GLU A 193 -21.12 -10.08 -2.94
CA GLU A 193 -20.70 -11.48 -2.78
C GLU A 193 -19.18 -11.63 -2.76
N GLU A 194 -18.45 -10.75 -3.47
CA GLU A 194 -16.98 -10.74 -3.53
C GLU A 194 -16.39 -9.51 -2.83
N ILE A 195 -15.24 -9.72 -2.20
CA ILE A 195 -14.46 -8.65 -1.56
C ILE A 195 -13.87 -7.76 -2.66
N LYS A 196 -14.14 -6.46 -2.57
CA LYS A 196 -13.50 -5.43 -3.39
C LYS A 196 -13.06 -4.29 -2.47
N LEU A 197 -11.83 -3.86 -2.62
CA LEU A 197 -11.28 -2.73 -1.89
C LEU A 197 -10.59 -1.81 -2.89
N GLY A 198 -10.72 -0.52 -2.65
CA GLY A 198 -10.10 0.50 -3.45
C GLY A 198 -10.17 1.86 -2.78
N PHE A 199 -9.47 2.81 -3.37
CA PHE A 199 -9.44 4.18 -2.88
C PHE A 199 -9.53 5.15 -4.05
N ALA A 200 -10.39 6.16 -3.92
CA ALA A 200 -10.32 7.35 -4.74
C ALA A 200 -9.29 8.30 -4.11
N ILE A 201 -8.24 8.62 -4.85
CA ILE A 201 -7.15 9.48 -4.39
C ILE A 201 -7.30 10.86 -5.01
N THR A 202 -7.09 11.90 -4.20
CA THR A 202 -6.92 13.27 -4.68
C THR A 202 -5.56 13.79 -4.24
N GLY A 203 -4.81 14.30 -5.20
CA GLY A 203 -3.50 14.89 -5.02
C GLY A 203 -3.39 16.27 -5.64
N LEU A 204 -2.20 16.85 -5.53
CA LEU A 204 -1.81 18.09 -6.21
C LEU A 204 -0.77 17.77 -7.27
N ILE A 205 -0.80 18.52 -8.37
CA ILE A 205 0.16 18.35 -9.46
C ILE A 205 0.54 19.69 -10.07
N ASP A 206 1.79 19.80 -10.52
CA ASP A 206 2.22 20.85 -11.43
C ASP A 206 2.05 20.34 -12.87
N PRO A 207 1.19 20.94 -13.70
CA PRO A 207 1.00 20.51 -15.09
C PRO A 207 2.29 20.52 -15.91
N ALA A 208 3.29 21.35 -15.55
CA ALA A 208 4.58 21.35 -16.22
C ALA A 208 5.37 20.06 -15.94
N VAL A 209 5.23 19.49 -14.74
CA VAL A 209 5.83 18.18 -14.39
C VAL A 209 5.11 17.06 -15.14
N ALA A 210 3.78 17.09 -15.17
CA ALA A 210 2.99 16.10 -15.91
C ALA A 210 3.37 16.09 -17.40
N ALA A 211 3.39 17.26 -18.04
CA ALA A 211 3.77 17.40 -19.44
C ALA A 211 5.21 16.93 -19.72
N ALA A 212 6.14 17.15 -18.79
CA ALA A 212 7.52 16.67 -18.93
C ALA A 212 7.64 15.13 -18.89
N LEU A 213 6.63 14.43 -18.34
CA LEU A 213 6.58 12.97 -18.21
C LEU A 213 5.66 12.30 -19.24
N GLU A 214 5.31 13.00 -20.32
CA GLU A 214 4.45 12.49 -21.40
C GLU A 214 5.13 12.59 -22.79
N HIS A 215 6.46 12.65 -22.86
CA HIS A 215 7.17 12.93 -24.11
C HIS A 215 8.35 11.96 -24.35
N PRO A 216 8.08 10.64 -24.48
CA PRO A 216 9.14 9.68 -24.80
C PRO A 216 9.81 10.04 -26.13
N GLN A 217 11.14 9.87 -26.20
CA GLN A 217 11.95 10.19 -27.37
C GLN A 217 12.70 8.97 -27.91
N PRO A 218 12.93 8.92 -29.24
CA PRO A 218 13.94 8.04 -29.82
C PRO A 218 15.28 8.13 -29.07
N GLY A 219 15.82 6.98 -28.67
CA GLY A 219 17.07 6.88 -27.90
C GLY A 219 16.89 6.88 -26.38
N ASP A 220 15.68 7.12 -25.86
CA ASP A 220 15.43 6.95 -24.43
C ASP A 220 15.59 5.48 -24.02
N LEU A 221 16.15 5.28 -22.83
CA LEU A 221 16.25 3.97 -22.19
C LEU A 221 15.00 3.70 -21.35
N LEU A 222 14.56 2.45 -21.34
CA LEU A 222 13.41 1.98 -20.56
C LEU A 222 13.89 1.37 -19.25
N VAL A 223 13.43 1.92 -18.13
CA VAL A 223 13.81 1.52 -16.78
C VAL A 223 12.58 1.09 -15.99
N LEU A 224 12.59 -0.12 -15.44
CA LEU A 224 11.56 -0.62 -14.55
C LEU A 224 12.03 -0.55 -13.09
N THR A 225 11.12 -0.26 -12.17
CA THR A 225 11.48 -0.04 -10.74
C THR A 225 11.05 -1.15 -9.79
N LYS A 226 10.29 -2.13 -10.28
CA LYS A 226 9.94 -3.35 -9.54
C LYS A 226 10.01 -4.57 -10.44
N PRO A 227 10.33 -5.75 -9.90
CA PRO A 227 10.28 -7.01 -10.65
C PRO A 227 8.85 -7.39 -11.03
N LEU A 228 8.72 -8.16 -12.12
CA LEU A 228 7.47 -8.71 -12.65
C LEU A 228 7.14 -10.08 -12.04
N GLY A 229 5.88 -10.51 -12.17
CA GLY A 229 5.43 -11.86 -11.83
C GLY A 229 4.43 -11.94 -10.67
N THR A 230 3.86 -10.81 -10.25
CA THR A 230 2.91 -10.81 -9.11
C THR A 230 1.62 -11.57 -9.44
N GLY A 231 1.14 -11.51 -10.69
CA GLY A 231 -0.09 -12.17 -11.13
C GLY A 231 0.04 -13.69 -11.18
N VAL A 232 1.13 -14.20 -11.77
CA VAL A 232 1.40 -15.65 -11.82
C VAL A 232 1.60 -16.24 -10.43
N LEU A 233 2.27 -15.53 -9.52
CA LEU A 233 2.46 -16.00 -8.15
C LEU A 233 1.15 -16.02 -7.36
N ALA A 234 0.30 -14.98 -7.51
CA ALA A 234 -1.03 -14.97 -6.89
C ALA A 234 -1.91 -16.10 -7.42
N PHE A 235 -1.89 -16.35 -8.73
CA PHE A 235 -2.63 -17.45 -9.34
C PHE A 235 -2.11 -18.82 -8.89
N ALA A 236 -0.79 -19.00 -8.79
CA ALA A 236 -0.17 -20.20 -8.25
C ALA A 236 -0.70 -20.50 -6.83
N GLU A 237 -0.81 -19.49 -5.97
CA GLU A 237 -1.40 -19.65 -4.64
C GLU A 237 -2.88 -20.05 -4.70
N GLN A 238 -3.68 -19.40 -5.56
CA GLN A 238 -5.10 -19.71 -5.72
C GLN A 238 -5.35 -21.19 -6.07
N ILE A 239 -4.48 -21.80 -6.87
CA ILE A 239 -4.58 -23.21 -7.26
C ILE A 239 -3.81 -24.17 -6.32
N GLY A 240 -3.28 -23.68 -5.20
CA GLY A 240 -2.56 -24.48 -4.21
C GLY A 240 -1.15 -24.91 -4.62
N ARG A 241 -0.52 -24.14 -5.51
CA ARG A 241 0.87 -24.32 -5.98
C ARG A 241 1.79 -23.15 -5.58
N GLY A 242 1.37 -22.32 -4.63
CA GLY A 242 2.15 -21.18 -4.16
C GLY A 242 3.45 -21.60 -3.47
N ASN A 243 4.49 -20.80 -3.66
CA ASN A 243 5.74 -20.91 -2.92
C ASN A 243 5.77 -19.80 -1.85
N PRO A 244 5.87 -20.13 -0.55
CA PRO A 244 5.81 -19.13 0.52
C PRO A 244 6.85 -18.01 0.41
N ASP A 245 8.08 -18.32 0.02
CA ASP A 245 9.15 -17.32 -0.11
C ASP A 245 8.91 -16.39 -1.31
N ALA A 246 8.44 -16.96 -2.42
CA ALA A 246 8.04 -16.20 -3.60
C ALA A 246 6.85 -15.27 -3.30
N LEU A 247 5.86 -15.75 -2.55
CA LEU A 247 4.70 -14.98 -2.14
C LEU A 247 5.07 -13.84 -1.19
N ALA A 248 5.97 -14.10 -0.23
CA ALA A 248 6.48 -13.05 0.66
C ALA A 248 7.25 -11.96 -0.11
N ALA A 249 8.08 -12.35 -1.08
CA ALA A 249 8.77 -11.39 -1.96
C ALA A 249 7.79 -10.58 -2.82
N SER A 250 6.75 -11.23 -3.35
CA SER A 250 5.67 -10.59 -4.10
C SER A 250 4.91 -9.58 -3.23
N GLU A 251 4.50 -9.98 -2.03
CA GLU A 251 3.81 -9.11 -1.07
C GLU A 251 4.64 -7.88 -0.72
N ALA A 252 5.93 -8.05 -0.42
CA ALA A 252 6.84 -6.94 -0.12
C ALA A 252 6.98 -5.96 -1.31
N SER A 253 7.12 -6.48 -2.52
CA SER A 253 7.18 -5.68 -3.76
C SER A 253 5.89 -4.89 -3.96
N MET A 254 4.73 -5.56 -3.85
CA MET A 254 3.41 -4.94 -4.04
C MET A 254 3.09 -3.90 -2.96
N ALA A 255 3.55 -4.08 -1.72
CA ALA A 255 3.30 -3.15 -0.63
C ALA A 255 4.20 -1.90 -0.66
N THR A 256 5.25 -1.89 -1.49
CA THR A 256 6.19 -0.77 -1.62
C THR A 256 5.57 0.38 -2.43
N LEU A 257 5.64 1.61 -1.90
CA LEU A 257 5.15 2.80 -2.60
C LEU A 257 6.07 3.21 -3.76
N ASN A 258 5.50 3.65 -4.87
CA ASN A 258 6.25 4.23 -6.00
C ASN A 258 6.77 5.67 -5.75
N ARG A 259 6.53 6.24 -4.55
CA ARG A 259 6.92 7.61 -4.18
C ARG A 259 8.40 7.91 -4.44
N ALA A 260 9.29 7.06 -3.93
CA ALA A 260 10.73 7.29 -4.03
C ALA A 260 11.21 7.24 -5.48
N ALA A 261 10.65 6.34 -6.29
CA ALA A 261 10.92 6.25 -7.72
C ALA A 261 10.42 7.48 -8.48
N ALA A 262 9.22 7.96 -8.15
CA ALA A 262 8.64 9.16 -8.76
C ALA A 262 9.45 10.44 -8.45
N GLU A 263 9.89 10.60 -7.20
CA GLU A 263 10.76 11.73 -6.83
C GLU A 263 12.10 11.68 -7.60
N ALA A 264 12.70 10.48 -7.74
CA ALA A 264 13.95 10.31 -8.46
C ALA A 264 13.82 10.54 -9.98
N MET A 265 12.73 10.08 -10.62
CA MET A 265 12.54 10.28 -12.06
C MET A 265 12.35 11.76 -12.42
N ILE A 266 11.65 12.51 -11.56
CA ILE A 266 11.49 13.96 -11.72
C ILE A 266 12.84 14.65 -11.57
N GLU A 267 13.60 14.30 -10.52
CA GLU A 267 14.94 14.86 -10.28
C GLU A 267 15.89 14.59 -11.45
N ALA A 268 15.85 13.39 -12.02
CA ALA A 268 16.70 13.01 -13.13
C ALA A 268 16.28 13.65 -14.45
N GLY A 269 15.02 14.10 -14.57
CA GLY A 269 14.43 14.61 -15.80
C GLY A 269 14.14 13.49 -16.80
N ALA A 270 13.35 12.51 -16.37
CA ALA A 270 12.76 11.50 -17.26
C ALA A 270 11.90 12.15 -18.36
N SER A 271 11.79 11.45 -19.50
CA SER A 271 11.02 11.89 -20.66
C SER A 271 9.57 11.40 -20.60
N ALA A 272 9.35 10.21 -20.03
CA ALA A 272 8.02 9.66 -19.84
C ALA A 272 7.93 8.71 -18.65
N CYS A 273 6.73 8.55 -18.09
CA CYS A 273 6.46 7.54 -17.09
C CYS A 273 5.03 6.99 -17.22
N THR A 274 4.89 5.70 -16.96
CA THR A 274 3.62 5.03 -16.60
C THR A 274 3.94 4.03 -15.50
N ASP A 275 2.95 3.52 -14.78
CA ASP A 275 3.13 2.37 -13.89
C ASP A 275 2.64 1.08 -14.57
N VAL A 276 3.27 -0.04 -14.21
CA VAL A 276 2.91 -1.35 -14.77
C VAL A 276 1.91 -2.01 -13.85
N THR A 277 0.65 -2.11 -14.27
CA THR A 277 -0.42 -2.75 -13.49
C THR A 277 -1.10 -3.91 -14.25
N GLY A 278 -2.43 -3.90 -14.35
CA GLY A 278 -3.25 -5.03 -14.78
C GLY A 278 -3.03 -5.48 -16.23
N PHE A 279 -2.54 -4.59 -17.10
CA PHE A 279 -2.31 -4.90 -18.51
C PHE A 279 -0.94 -5.56 -18.76
N GLY A 280 -0.14 -5.71 -17.70
CA GLY A 280 1.24 -6.20 -17.80
C GLY A 280 2.17 -5.21 -18.48
N LEU A 281 3.47 -5.50 -18.47
CA LEU A 281 4.49 -4.61 -19.03
C LEU A 281 4.17 -4.27 -20.49
N PHE A 282 3.87 -5.27 -21.31
CA PHE A 282 3.66 -5.05 -22.74
C PHE A 282 2.36 -4.32 -23.05
N GLY A 283 1.30 -4.51 -22.26
CA GLY A 283 0.05 -3.77 -22.42
C GLY A 283 0.21 -2.27 -22.11
N HIS A 284 0.90 -1.93 -21.01
CA HIS A 284 1.19 -0.53 -20.69
C HIS A 284 2.17 0.09 -21.70
N LEU A 285 3.21 -0.64 -22.09
CA LEU A 285 4.20 -0.16 -23.05
C LEU A 285 3.61 0.06 -24.45
N ILE A 286 2.72 -0.82 -24.94
CA ILE A 286 2.15 -0.65 -26.28
C ILE A 286 1.27 0.60 -26.35
N ARG A 287 0.48 0.87 -25.30
CA ARG A 287 -0.37 2.07 -25.21
C ARG A 287 0.49 3.33 -25.31
N LEU A 288 1.60 3.38 -24.58
CA LEU A 288 2.57 4.48 -24.66
C LEU A 288 3.17 4.59 -26.08
N MET A 289 3.57 3.47 -26.69
CA MET A 289 4.16 3.46 -28.02
C MET A 289 3.18 3.88 -29.12
N GLN A 290 1.93 3.45 -29.05
CA GLN A 290 0.87 3.84 -30.00
C GLN A 290 0.52 5.32 -29.87
N GLN A 291 0.38 5.83 -28.64
CA GLN A 291 0.09 7.24 -28.39
C GLN A 291 1.16 8.16 -28.99
N HIS A 292 2.42 7.76 -28.95
CA HIS A 292 3.54 8.56 -29.44
C HIS A 292 4.09 8.14 -30.80
N ARG A 293 3.56 7.06 -31.41
CA ARG A 293 3.97 6.52 -32.71
C ARG A 293 5.46 6.12 -32.74
N LEU A 294 5.87 5.35 -31.74
CA LEU A 294 7.26 4.93 -31.52
C LEU A 294 7.39 3.40 -31.47
N THR A 295 8.61 2.91 -31.64
CA THR A 295 8.94 1.49 -31.39
C THR A 295 9.74 1.36 -30.11
N ALA A 296 9.28 0.49 -29.20
CA ALA A 296 10.07 0.04 -28.07
C ALA A 296 10.80 -1.27 -28.41
N ARG A 297 12.09 -1.34 -28.10
CA ARG A 297 12.87 -2.58 -28.12
C ARG A 297 13.15 -3.01 -26.69
N VAL A 298 12.67 -4.18 -26.33
CA VAL A 298 12.80 -4.78 -24.99
C VAL A 298 13.70 -6.02 -25.09
N PHE A 299 14.53 -6.23 -24.07
CA PHE A 299 15.42 -7.39 -23.99
C PHE A 299 14.88 -8.39 -22.97
N ALA A 300 14.47 -9.58 -23.44
CA ALA A 300 13.78 -10.57 -22.64
C ALA A 300 14.56 -10.97 -21.37
N GLU A 301 15.85 -11.26 -21.49
CA GLU A 301 16.71 -11.67 -20.37
C GLU A 301 17.08 -10.51 -19.43
N SER A 302 16.69 -9.27 -19.76
CA SER A 302 16.83 -8.12 -18.87
C SER A 302 15.57 -7.83 -18.05
N LEU A 303 14.47 -8.54 -18.31
CA LEU A 303 13.23 -8.39 -17.54
C LEU A 303 13.45 -8.88 -16.10
N PRO A 304 13.29 -8.00 -15.09
CA PRO A 304 13.42 -8.43 -13.70
C PRO A 304 12.19 -9.27 -13.31
N SER A 305 12.42 -10.43 -12.69
CA SER A 305 11.36 -11.33 -12.23
C SER A 305 11.43 -11.53 -10.73
N LEU A 306 10.26 -11.66 -10.09
CA LEU A 306 10.16 -12.15 -8.72
C LEU A 306 10.67 -13.60 -8.63
N PRO A 307 11.25 -14.01 -7.50
CA PRO A 307 11.68 -15.39 -7.30
C PRO A 307 10.54 -16.38 -7.58
N GLY A 308 10.79 -17.42 -8.38
CA GLY A 308 9.79 -18.45 -8.69
C GLY A 308 8.78 -18.09 -9.79
N ALA A 309 8.73 -16.84 -10.25
CA ALA A 309 7.73 -16.42 -11.24
C ALA A 309 7.99 -17.04 -12.62
N VAL A 310 9.25 -17.02 -13.09
CA VAL A 310 9.61 -17.59 -14.40
C VAL A 310 9.51 -19.11 -14.36
N GLU A 311 9.89 -19.74 -13.25
CA GLU A 311 9.75 -21.17 -13.03
C GLU A 311 8.28 -21.60 -13.09
N ALA A 312 7.38 -20.88 -12.41
CA ALA A 312 5.95 -21.16 -12.46
C ALA A 312 5.39 -21.07 -13.89
N LEU A 313 5.83 -20.08 -14.68
CA LEU A 313 5.45 -19.95 -16.08
C LEU A 313 5.97 -21.11 -16.94
N ARG A 314 7.23 -21.54 -16.73
CA ARG A 314 7.80 -22.73 -17.41
C ARG A 314 7.06 -24.01 -17.04
N ASP A 315 6.53 -24.10 -15.83
CA ASP A 315 5.69 -25.22 -15.36
C ASP A 315 4.24 -25.15 -15.89
N GLY A 316 3.92 -24.17 -16.75
CA GLY A 316 2.61 -24.01 -17.38
C GLY A 316 1.56 -23.36 -16.49
N ILE A 317 1.95 -22.71 -15.39
CA ILE A 317 1.04 -21.92 -14.55
C ILE A 317 0.83 -20.57 -15.23
N ILE A 318 -0.12 -20.49 -16.17
CA ILE A 318 -0.39 -19.30 -16.98
C ILE A 318 -1.77 -18.73 -16.57
N PRO A 319 -1.83 -17.59 -15.86
CA PRO A 319 -3.09 -16.93 -15.54
C PRO A 319 -3.81 -16.46 -16.80
N GLY A 320 -5.15 -16.52 -16.82
CA GLY A 320 -5.93 -16.07 -17.98
C GLY A 320 -5.76 -14.58 -18.35
N ALA A 321 -5.23 -13.75 -17.44
CA ALA A 321 -4.88 -12.37 -17.75
C ALA A 321 -3.76 -12.25 -18.79
N ILE A 322 -2.81 -13.19 -18.81
CA ILE A 322 -1.72 -13.24 -19.80
C ILE A 322 -2.30 -13.36 -21.22
N GLU A 323 -3.27 -14.25 -21.42
CA GLU A 323 -3.90 -14.44 -22.73
C GLU A 323 -4.66 -13.19 -23.18
N ARG A 324 -5.41 -12.55 -22.28
CA ARG A 324 -6.14 -11.31 -22.58
C ARG A 324 -5.20 -10.15 -22.91
N ASN A 325 -4.10 -10.03 -22.17
CA ASN A 325 -3.10 -8.98 -22.40
C ASN A 325 -2.34 -9.24 -23.71
N ARG A 326 -2.07 -10.50 -24.06
CA ARG A 326 -1.49 -10.89 -25.34
C ARG A 326 -2.41 -10.59 -26.52
N GLU A 327 -3.70 -10.88 -26.38
CA GLU A 327 -4.72 -10.54 -27.38
C GLU A 327 -4.82 -9.02 -27.57
N TYR A 328 -4.75 -8.24 -26.48
CA TYR A 328 -4.78 -6.78 -26.54
C TYR A 328 -3.57 -6.18 -27.31
N VAL A 329 -2.36 -6.68 -27.05
CA VAL A 329 -1.16 -6.21 -27.77
C VAL A 329 -1.17 -6.68 -29.23
N GLY A 330 -1.70 -7.88 -29.50
CA GLY A 330 -1.97 -8.36 -30.85
C GLY A 330 -0.74 -8.36 -31.77
N GLU A 331 -0.93 -7.88 -33.01
CA GLU A 331 0.10 -7.86 -34.06
C GLU A 331 1.13 -6.72 -33.88
N ASP A 332 0.93 -5.83 -32.92
CA ASP A 332 1.85 -4.72 -32.67
C ASP A 332 3.12 -5.14 -31.90
N MET A 333 3.27 -6.43 -31.60
CA MET A 333 4.47 -6.99 -30.99
C MET A 333 5.11 -8.06 -31.87
N THR A 334 6.42 -7.89 -32.13
CA THR A 334 7.26 -8.89 -32.80
C THR A 334 8.21 -9.50 -31.78
N VAL A 335 8.32 -10.83 -31.76
CA VAL A 335 9.26 -11.56 -30.91
C VAL A 335 10.33 -12.20 -31.78
N SER A 336 11.59 -11.98 -31.44
CA SER A 336 12.73 -12.57 -32.14
C SER A 336 12.89 -14.06 -31.85
N ASP A 337 13.47 -14.79 -32.81
CA ASP A 337 13.62 -16.24 -32.74
C ASP A 337 14.37 -16.71 -31.48
N GLY A 338 13.78 -17.69 -30.80
CA GLY A 338 14.37 -18.40 -29.68
C GLY A 338 14.34 -17.66 -28.33
N VAL A 339 13.62 -16.55 -28.22
CA VAL A 339 13.26 -15.96 -26.91
C VAL A 339 12.49 -17.01 -26.09
N ASP A 340 12.78 -17.12 -24.80
CA ASP A 340 12.08 -18.05 -23.90
C ASP A 340 10.61 -17.61 -23.73
N GLU A 341 9.68 -18.51 -24.05
CA GLU A 341 8.24 -18.26 -23.95
C GLU A 341 7.83 -17.82 -22.54
N ALA A 342 8.50 -18.31 -21.49
CA ALA A 342 8.21 -17.89 -20.12
C ALA A 342 8.49 -16.40 -19.89
N LEU A 343 9.48 -15.81 -20.57
CA LEU A 343 9.78 -14.38 -20.48
C LEU A 343 8.78 -13.54 -21.30
N ILE A 344 8.24 -14.10 -22.38
CA ILE A 344 7.13 -13.48 -23.12
C ILE A 344 5.90 -13.42 -22.20
N HIS A 345 5.54 -14.54 -21.59
CA HIS A 345 4.44 -14.60 -20.62
C HIS A 345 4.65 -13.66 -19.44
N LEU A 346 5.87 -13.55 -18.91
CA LEU A 346 6.19 -12.64 -17.81
C LEU A 346 5.86 -11.17 -18.14
N GLY A 347 6.14 -10.73 -19.36
CA GLY A 347 5.81 -9.35 -19.77
C GLY A 347 4.31 -9.11 -19.99
N PHE A 348 3.52 -10.17 -20.20
CA PHE A 348 2.05 -10.11 -20.27
C PHE A 348 1.36 -10.33 -18.91
N ASP A 349 2.07 -10.81 -17.90
CA ASP A 349 1.52 -11.06 -16.58
C ASP A 349 0.95 -9.77 -15.96
N ALA A 350 -0.25 -9.86 -15.40
CA ALA A 350 -0.93 -8.72 -14.77
C ALA A 350 -0.22 -8.38 -13.45
N GLN A 351 0.35 -7.19 -13.37
CA GLN A 351 1.07 -6.76 -12.18
C GLN A 351 0.10 -6.06 -11.21
N THR A 352 -0.01 -6.54 -9.97
CA THR A 352 -0.73 -5.79 -8.94
C THR A 352 0.25 -4.87 -8.23
N SER A 353 -0.03 -3.56 -8.13
CA SER A 353 0.88 -2.58 -7.50
C SER A 353 2.32 -2.68 -8.03
N GLY A 354 2.48 -2.75 -9.36
CA GLY A 354 3.80 -2.86 -9.99
C GLY A 354 4.63 -1.58 -9.87
N GLY A 355 5.77 -1.59 -10.55
CA GLY A 355 6.71 -0.47 -10.54
C GLY A 355 6.37 0.56 -11.61
N LEU A 356 7.02 1.71 -11.51
CA LEU A 356 7.11 2.68 -12.61
C LEU A 356 7.96 2.11 -13.75
N LEU A 357 7.47 2.30 -14.98
CA LEU A 357 8.17 2.16 -16.26
C LEU A 357 8.53 3.56 -16.75
N ILE A 358 9.83 3.86 -16.74
CA ILE A 358 10.37 5.19 -16.98
C ILE A 358 11.14 5.19 -18.29
N ALA A 359 10.83 6.12 -19.19
CA ALA A 359 11.67 6.46 -20.32
C ALA A 359 12.60 7.62 -19.92
N VAL A 360 13.91 7.43 -20.06
CA VAL A 360 14.92 8.43 -19.67
C VAL A 360 15.98 8.59 -20.77
N PRO A 361 16.43 9.81 -21.08
CA PRO A 361 17.52 9.98 -22.04
C PRO A 361 18.78 9.25 -21.58
N GLU A 362 19.50 8.60 -22.50
CA GLU A 362 20.72 7.85 -22.18
C GLU A 362 21.72 8.66 -21.36
N ALA A 363 21.91 9.94 -21.71
CA ALA A 363 22.79 10.87 -21.00
C ALA A 363 22.37 11.19 -19.55
N ARG A 364 21.13 10.87 -19.16
CA ARG A 364 20.57 11.09 -17.82
C ARG A 364 20.39 9.80 -17.02
N LEU A 365 20.68 8.64 -17.60
CA LEU A 365 20.54 7.35 -16.92
C LEU A 365 21.34 7.30 -15.62
N GLU A 366 22.61 7.71 -15.66
CA GLU A 366 23.48 7.65 -14.47
C GLU A 366 22.92 8.51 -13.33
N ARG A 367 22.39 9.69 -13.65
CA ARG A 367 21.72 10.57 -12.69
C ARG A 367 20.49 9.90 -12.09
N LEU A 368 19.67 9.22 -12.90
CA LEU A 368 18.51 8.47 -12.42
C LEU A 368 18.93 7.35 -11.46
N LEU A 369 19.93 6.55 -11.83
CA LEU A 369 20.42 5.44 -11.01
C LEU A 369 21.03 5.93 -9.68
N GLN A 370 21.74 7.07 -9.70
CA GLN A 370 22.25 7.71 -8.48
C GLN A 370 21.10 8.20 -7.58
N ALA A 371 20.06 8.82 -8.14
CA ALA A 371 18.89 9.26 -7.40
C ALA A 371 18.11 8.06 -6.81
N PHE A 372 18.00 6.96 -7.56
CA PHE A 372 17.45 5.70 -7.06
C PHE A 372 18.25 5.14 -5.89
N ALA A 373 19.57 5.02 -6.01
CA ALA A 373 20.43 4.53 -4.95
C ALA A 373 20.30 5.39 -3.68
N ALA A 374 20.27 6.72 -3.83
CA ALA A 374 20.11 7.66 -2.71
C ALA A 374 18.75 7.51 -1.98
N LYS A 375 17.71 7.02 -2.69
CA LYS A 375 16.37 6.81 -2.15
C LYS A 375 16.03 5.34 -1.88
N GLY A 376 16.99 4.42 -2.02
CA GLY A 376 16.78 2.99 -1.80
C GLY A 376 15.88 2.31 -2.84
N VAL A 377 15.85 2.81 -4.07
CA VAL A 377 15.10 2.24 -5.20
C VAL A 377 16.03 1.39 -6.05
N THR A 378 15.52 0.26 -6.54
CA THR A 378 16.21 -0.55 -7.55
C THR A 378 15.68 -0.20 -8.93
N GLY A 379 16.57 0.05 -9.89
CA GLY A 379 16.21 0.30 -11.29
C GLY A 379 16.77 -0.78 -12.21
N PHE A 380 15.95 -1.26 -13.15
CA PHE A 380 16.29 -2.29 -14.13
C PHE A 380 16.18 -1.72 -15.54
N VAL A 381 17.29 -1.60 -16.25
CA VAL A 381 17.24 -1.19 -17.66
C VAL A 381 16.80 -2.40 -18.49
N ILE A 382 15.61 -2.32 -19.07
CA ILE A 382 14.96 -3.44 -19.77
C ILE A 382 14.98 -3.29 -21.29
N GLY A 383 15.33 -2.12 -21.81
CA GLY A 383 15.20 -1.82 -23.21
C GLY A 383 15.45 -0.37 -23.54
N ARG A 384 15.01 0.02 -24.74
CA ARG A 384 15.11 1.39 -25.25
C ARG A 384 13.98 1.69 -26.23
N ILE A 385 13.77 2.97 -26.49
CA ILE A 385 12.91 3.46 -27.55
C ILE A 385 13.78 3.65 -28.79
N ASP A 386 13.42 2.99 -29.90
CA ASP A 386 14.14 3.08 -31.16
C ASP A 386 13.67 4.32 -31.95
N GLY A 387 12.90 4.14 -33.03
CA GLY A 387 12.48 5.21 -33.93
C GLY A 387 10.97 5.31 -34.06
N GLN A 388 10.52 6.10 -35.04
CA GLN A 388 9.10 6.25 -35.34
C GLN A 388 8.52 4.99 -36.00
N SER A 389 7.29 4.65 -35.61
CA SER A 389 6.49 3.58 -36.20
C SER A 389 4.99 3.87 -36.02
N SER A 390 4.12 2.88 -36.20
CA SER A 390 2.70 2.96 -35.83
C SER A 390 2.44 2.72 -34.34
N GLY A 391 3.49 2.47 -33.53
CA GLY A 391 3.37 1.93 -32.18
C GLY A 391 3.66 0.44 -32.20
N GLN A 392 4.87 0.03 -31.83
CA GLN A 392 5.27 -1.39 -31.86
C GLN A 392 6.19 -1.76 -30.70
N ILE A 393 6.19 -3.03 -30.33
CA ILE A 393 7.14 -3.65 -29.41
C ILE A 393 7.96 -4.68 -30.18
N ILE A 394 9.29 -4.61 -30.05
CA ILE A 394 10.21 -5.66 -30.50
C ILE A 394 10.81 -6.29 -29.24
N LEU A 395 10.55 -7.58 -29.03
CA LEU A 395 11.16 -8.35 -27.95
C LEU A 395 12.31 -9.18 -28.49
N ASP A 396 13.53 -8.78 -28.11
CA ASP A 396 14.76 -9.43 -28.51
C ASP A 396 15.38 -10.23 -27.37
N LYS A 397 16.31 -11.11 -27.74
CA LYS A 397 17.33 -11.57 -26.80
C LYS A 397 18.24 -10.42 -26.42
N ALA A 398 18.67 -10.39 -25.17
CA ALA A 398 19.70 -9.49 -24.71
C ALA A 398 20.97 -9.67 -25.58
N PRO A 399 21.62 -8.58 -26.02
CA PRO A 399 22.86 -8.70 -26.75
C PRO A 399 23.91 -9.45 -25.90
N THR A 400 24.69 -10.34 -26.54
CA THR A 400 25.77 -11.12 -25.90
C THR A 400 26.86 -10.23 -25.32
N ALA A 401 27.06 -9.05 -25.91
CA ALA A 401 27.68 -7.94 -25.22
C ALA A 401 26.58 -7.31 -24.36
N ALA A 402 26.65 -7.52 -23.04
CA ALA A 402 25.83 -6.78 -22.09
C ALA A 402 25.75 -5.33 -22.55
N LEU A 403 24.56 -4.73 -22.56
CA LEU A 403 24.46 -3.27 -22.60
C LEU A 403 25.51 -2.76 -21.61
N ASN A 404 26.59 -2.15 -22.11
CA ASN A 404 27.68 -1.63 -21.29
C ASN A 404 27.13 -0.41 -20.57
N LEU A 405 26.25 -0.66 -19.62
CA LEU A 405 25.63 0.29 -18.74
C LEU A 405 26.39 0.17 -17.41
N PRO A 406 26.99 1.25 -16.91
CA PRO A 406 27.59 1.24 -15.58
C PRO A 406 26.48 0.94 -14.56
N GLY A 407 26.55 -0.22 -13.90
CA GLY A 407 25.52 -0.61 -12.92
C GLY A 407 25.22 -2.10 -12.82
N ARG A 408 25.78 -2.97 -13.68
CA ARG A 408 25.77 -4.43 -13.45
C ARG A 408 26.76 -4.83 -12.34
N ALA A 409 26.70 -4.14 -11.20
CA ALA A 409 27.28 -4.61 -9.97
C ALA A 409 26.14 -5.25 -9.19
N ASP A 410 26.26 -6.54 -8.93
CA ASP A 410 25.51 -7.18 -7.85
C ASP A 410 25.77 -6.37 -6.57
N ILE A 411 24.84 -5.48 -6.21
CA ILE A 411 24.81 -4.91 -4.87
C ILE A 411 24.30 -6.05 -4.00
N GLY A 412 25.26 -6.82 -3.49
CA GLY A 412 25.01 -8.03 -2.72
C GLY A 412 23.98 -7.79 -1.63
N VAL A 413 22.99 -8.68 -1.58
CA VAL A 413 22.13 -8.87 -0.42
C VAL A 413 23.05 -9.09 0.79
N PRO A 414 23.04 -8.26 1.84
CA PRO A 414 23.77 -8.58 3.05
C PRO A 414 23.16 -9.84 3.62
N ALA A 415 23.96 -10.91 3.70
CA ALA A 415 23.60 -12.11 4.43
C ALA A 415 23.21 -11.71 5.86
N ALA A 416 22.03 -12.17 6.29
CA ALA A 416 21.53 -11.98 7.64
C ALA A 416 22.59 -12.43 8.65
N THR A 417 23.26 -11.46 9.27
CA THR A 417 24.21 -11.70 10.36
C THR A 417 23.45 -11.47 11.66
N THR A 418 23.30 -12.56 12.41
CA THR A 418 22.75 -12.59 13.77
C THR A 418 23.54 -11.63 14.66
N PRO A 419 22.93 -10.65 15.35
CA PRO A 419 23.68 -9.80 16.26
C PRO A 419 24.01 -10.58 17.53
N GLN A 420 25.31 -10.81 17.75
CA GLN A 420 25.85 -11.16 19.06
C GLN A 420 25.86 -9.90 19.93
N LEU A 421 25.20 -9.98 21.09
CA LEU A 421 25.30 -8.99 22.16
C LEU A 421 26.63 -9.17 22.90
N VAL A 422 27.49 -8.16 22.85
CA VAL A 422 28.58 -7.95 23.82
C VAL A 422 28.53 -6.50 24.26
N GLY A 423 28.57 -6.29 25.58
CA GLY A 423 28.27 -5.00 26.24
C GLY A 423 29.46 -4.07 26.48
N GLU A 424 29.17 -3.08 27.34
CA GLU A 424 30.01 -2.01 27.91
C GLU A 424 30.15 -0.73 27.06
N SER A 425 30.27 0.50 27.59
CA SER A 425 29.64 1.24 28.70
C SER A 425 29.97 2.75 28.52
N HIS A 426 29.11 3.62 29.06
CA HIS A 426 29.31 5.03 29.47
C HIS A 426 29.22 6.26 28.53
N ALA A 427 28.27 7.13 28.93
CA ALA A 427 28.25 8.62 29.08
C ALA A 427 28.78 9.49 27.93
N GLY A 428 28.06 10.44 27.34
CA GLY A 428 27.06 11.38 27.87
C GLY A 428 27.64 12.79 27.76
N CYS A 429 27.11 13.66 26.89
CA CYS A 429 27.39 15.10 26.92
C CYS A 429 26.51 15.87 25.92
N CYS A 430 25.64 16.76 26.41
CA CYS A 430 25.27 18.03 25.77
C CYS A 430 24.52 18.86 26.81
N ALA A 431 25.26 19.31 27.83
CA ALA A 431 24.90 20.47 28.61
C ALA A 431 25.73 21.66 28.10
N ASP A 432 25.07 22.81 28.07
CA ASP A 432 25.60 24.18 27.97
C ASP A 432 26.00 24.71 26.59
N VAL A 433 25.06 25.33 25.86
CA VAL A 433 25.30 26.64 25.19
C VAL A 433 23.98 27.43 25.00
N PHE A 434 23.59 28.27 25.95
CA PHE A 434 22.82 29.51 25.70
C PHE A 434 23.73 30.67 26.13
N GLY A 435 24.06 31.72 25.37
CA GLY A 435 23.75 32.18 24.00
C GLY A 435 24.84 33.18 23.57
N PRO A 436 24.55 34.35 22.95
CA PRO A 436 23.64 34.65 21.84
C PRO A 436 24.41 35.21 20.60
N ALA A 437 23.86 35.07 19.38
CA ALA A 437 23.89 36.12 18.33
C ALA A 437 23.28 35.64 16.98
N ALA A 438 22.10 36.17 16.68
CA ALA A 438 21.66 36.71 15.38
C ALA A 438 22.08 35.97 14.08
N ALA A 439 21.44 34.82 13.81
CA ALA A 439 21.19 34.31 12.45
C ALA A 439 20.09 33.21 12.40
N ALA A 440 19.56 32.77 13.55
CA ALA A 440 18.70 31.59 13.70
C ALA A 440 17.19 31.89 13.81
N GLU A 441 16.76 33.13 13.59
CA GLU A 441 15.40 33.59 13.98
C GLU A 441 14.26 33.11 13.05
N ALA A 442 14.54 32.61 11.84
CA ALA A 442 13.46 32.21 10.92
C ALA A 442 13.00 30.75 11.06
N GLN A 443 13.90 29.81 11.40
CA GLN A 443 13.59 28.36 11.43
C GLN A 443 13.16 27.86 12.81
N ALA A 444 13.43 28.64 13.88
CA ALA A 444 13.00 28.34 15.23
C ALA A 444 11.47 28.46 15.43
N SER A 445 10.75 29.16 14.55
CA SER A 445 9.33 29.49 14.77
C SER A 445 8.41 28.27 14.74
N ALA A 446 8.45 27.45 13.68
CA ALA A 446 7.46 26.38 13.48
C ALA A 446 7.64 25.18 14.42
N LEU A 447 8.89 24.76 14.68
CA LEU A 447 9.18 23.67 15.62
C LEU A 447 8.90 24.10 17.06
N ALA A 448 9.31 25.31 17.45
CA ALA A 448 9.03 25.81 18.79
C ALA A 448 7.52 26.05 18.99
N GLU A 449 6.81 26.48 17.95
CA GLU A 449 5.34 26.60 17.98
C GLU A 449 4.66 25.24 18.10
N SER A 450 5.12 24.22 17.37
CA SER A 450 4.62 22.85 17.49
C SER A 450 4.88 22.27 18.89
N GLN A 451 6.07 22.48 19.45
CA GLN A 451 6.41 22.05 20.82
C GLN A 451 5.60 22.80 21.87
N ARG A 452 5.38 24.12 21.69
CA ARG A 452 4.50 24.92 22.57
C ARG A 452 3.05 24.44 22.52
N ALA A 453 2.52 24.17 21.32
CA ALA A 453 1.17 23.69 21.11
C ALA A 453 0.96 22.29 21.71
N PHE A 454 1.91 21.37 21.49
CA PHE A 454 1.89 20.04 22.10
C PHE A 454 1.95 20.13 23.64
N GLY A 455 2.85 20.96 24.18
CA GLY A 455 2.93 21.19 25.62
C GLY A 455 1.65 21.82 26.20
N ALA A 456 0.99 22.72 25.46
CA ALA A 456 -0.28 23.32 25.87
C ALA A 456 -1.42 22.30 25.89
N LEU A 457 -1.48 21.40 24.89
CA LEU A 457 -2.42 20.28 24.86
C LEU A 457 -2.21 19.38 26.08
N MET A 458 -0.98 18.96 26.36
CA MET A 458 -0.68 18.07 27.49
C MET A 458 -1.07 18.71 28.83
N ARG A 459 -0.77 19.99 29.03
CA ARG A 459 -1.22 20.73 30.24
C ARG A 459 -2.75 20.83 30.31
N SER A 460 -3.42 21.08 29.19
CA SER A 460 -4.88 21.16 29.16
C SER A 460 -5.54 19.82 29.48
N VAL A 461 -4.96 18.71 29.05
CA VAL A 461 -5.47 17.36 29.35
C VAL A 461 -5.27 17.04 30.83
N ALA A 462 -4.10 17.38 31.40
CA ALA A 462 -3.77 17.12 32.80
C ALA A 462 -4.53 18.02 33.79
N ALA A 463 -4.93 19.24 33.39
CA ALA A 463 -5.64 20.19 34.24
C ALA A 463 -6.95 19.61 34.80
N PRO A 464 -7.35 19.94 36.04
CA PRO A 464 -8.52 19.36 36.69
C PRO A 464 -9.81 19.76 35.98
N GLY A 465 -10.79 18.85 35.98
CA GLY A 465 -12.12 19.09 35.44
C GLY A 465 -13.13 18.16 36.11
N ALA A 466 -13.93 17.45 35.32
CA ALA A 466 -14.80 16.38 35.86
C ALA A 466 -14.01 15.24 36.54
N LEU A 467 -12.76 15.04 36.14
CA LEU A 467 -11.79 14.17 36.81
C LEU A 467 -10.73 15.02 37.49
N SER A 468 -10.33 14.63 38.70
CA SER A 468 -9.23 15.26 39.43
C SER A 468 -7.88 15.03 38.72
N GLU A 469 -6.90 15.90 38.95
CA GLU A 469 -5.52 15.70 38.43
C GLU A 469 -4.98 14.32 38.83
N LYS A 470 -5.20 13.92 40.09
CA LYS A 470 -4.82 12.60 40.62
C LYS A 470 -5.45 11.45 39.82
N THR A 471 -6.76 11.53 39.55
CA THR A 471 -7.46 10.51 38.77
C THR A 471 -6.92 10.43 37.34
N LYS A 472 -6.65 11.58 36.73
CA LYS A 472 -6.09 11.66 35.39
C LYS A 472 -4.68 11.08 35.33
N GLU A 473 -3.85 11.36 36.33
CA GLU A 473 -2.48 10.82 36.40
C GLU A 473 -2.49 9.29 36.55
N LEU A 474 -3.37 8.73 37.37
CA LEU A 474 -3.53 7.27 37.48
C LEU A 474 -3.97 6.64 36.15
N ILE A 475 -4.87 7.27 35.41
CA ILE A 475 -5.28 6.82 34.07
C ILE A 475 -4.09 6.87 33.10
N LEU A 476 -3.35 7.98 33.07
CA LEU A 476 -2.18 8.14 32.21
C LEU A 476 -1.11 7.09 32.54
N PHE A 477 -0.85 6.86 33.83
CA PHE A 477 0.06 5.83 34.30
C PHE A 477 -0.33 4.43 33.81
N SER A 478 -1.62 4.05 33.91
CA SER A 478 -2.11 2.77 33.36
C SER A 478 -1.93 2.66 31.84
N LEU A 479 -2.14 3.75 31.08
CA LEU A 479 -1.94 3.78 29.63
C LEU A 479 -0.46 3.70 29.23
N VAL A 480 0.43 4.29 30.02
CA VAL A 480 1.89 4.18 29.83
C VAL A 480 2.35 2.73 29.99
N LEU A 481 1.80 2.01 30.97
CA LEU A 481 2.08 0.59 31.16
C LEU A 481 1.61 -0.26 29.97
N GLN A 482 0.49 0.10 29.34
CA GLN A 482 0.02 -0.56 28.12
C GLN A 482 0.91 -0.28 26.91
N SER A 483 1.39 0.95 26.76
CA SER A 483 2.30 1.32 25.67
C SER A 483 3.74 0.82 25.88
N ARG A 484 4.09 0.37 27.10
CA ARG A 484 5.41 -0.16 27.48
C ARG A 484 6.56 0.80 27.14
N CYS A 485 6.31 2.09 27.27
CA CYS A 485 7.29 3.14 27.01
C CYS A 485 8.07 3.49 28.29
N GLY A 486 9.37 3.15 28.33
CA GLY A 486 10.25 3.40 29.48
C GLY A 486 10.35 4.87 29.90
N PRO A 487 10.69 5.80 28.99
CA PRO A 487 10.78 7.23 29.33
C PRO A 487 9.45 7.83 29.84
N CYS A 488 8.32 7.41 29.26
CA CYS A 488 7.01 7.85 29.74
C CYS A 488 6.70 7.27 31.12
N PHE A 489 7.11 6.03 31.39
CA PHE A 489 6.97 5.43 32.72
C PHE A 489 7.71 6.26 33.75
N ASP A 490 8.96 6.63 33.50
CA ASP A 490 9.76 7.40 34.44
C ASP A 490 9.15 8.80 34.70
N ALA A 491 8.66 9.46 33.64
CA ALA A 491 8.03 10.77 33.75
C ALA A 491 6.73 10.73 34.58
N HIS A 492 5.83 9.79 34.29
CA HIS A 492 4.55 9.66 35.00
C HIS A 492 4.71 9.07 36.41
N TYR A 493 5.67 8.17 36.61
CA TYR A 493 6.00 7.68 37.94
C TYR A 493 6.50 8.82 38.84
N LYS A 494 7.37 9.69 38.33
CA LYS A 494 7.85 10.87 39.05
C LYS A 494 6.73 11.89 39.30
N ALA A 495 5.92 12.20 38.29
CA ALA A 495 4.79 13.12 38.43
C ALA A 495 3.79 12.63 39.50
N ALA A 496 3.47 11.33 39.49
CA ALA A 496 2.63 10.72 40.52
C ALA A 496 3.22 10.87 41.93
N GLN A 497 4.54 10.72 42.09
CA GLN A 497 5.21 10.94 43.38
C GLN A 497 5.12 12.41 43.83
N GLU A 498 5.36 13.36 42.92
CA GLU A 498 5.26 14.80 43.20
C GLU A 498 3.83 15.22 43.59
N MET A 499 2.82 14.53 43.05
CA MET A 499 1.40 14.71 43.37
C MET A 499 0.96 14.00 44.66
N GLY A 500 1.87 13.28 45.34
CA GLY A 500 1.57 12.53 46.56
C GLY A 500 0.69 11.29 46.34
N ILE A 501 0.67 10.73 45.12
CA ILE A 501 0.03 9.45 44.82
C ILE A 501 0.83 8.34 45.49
N THR A 502 0.16 7.50 46.27
CA THR A 502 0.87 6.48 47.04
C THR A 502 1.32 5.32 46.16
N ARG A 503 2.25 4.53 46.70
CA ARG A 503 2.71 3.31 46.05
C ARG A 503 1.57 2.33 45.79
N ASP A 504 0.67 2.17 46.75
CA ASP A 504 -0.47 1.26 46.67
C ASP A 504 -1.45 1.70 45.57
N GLU A 505 -1.68 3.01 45.42
CA GLU A 505 -2.53 3.56 44.35
C GLU A 505 -1.93 3.33 42.95
N LEU A 506 -0.60 3.47 42.81
CA LEU A 506 0.09 3.14 41.57
C LEU A 506 0.08 1.64 41.27
N ASP A 507 0.23 0.80 42.30
CA ASP A 507 0.14 -0.65 42.15
C ASP A 507 -1.28 -1.07 41.74
N GLU A 508 -2.33 -0.49 42.31
CA GLU A 508 -3.72 -0.74 41.92
C GLU A 508 -3.99 -0.32 40.45
N ALA A 509 -3.57 0.89 40.07
CA ALA A 509 -3.67 1.36 38.68
C ALA A 509 -2.86 0.49 37.70
N ALA A 510 -1.69 -0.01 38.13
CA ALA A 510 -0.91 -0.96 37.35
C ALA A 510 -1.65 -2.29 37.18
N TRP A 511 -2.32 -2.79 38.22
CA TRP A 511 -3.12 -4.02 38.13
C TRP A 511 -4.35 -3.86 37.23
N CYS A 512 -4.97 -2.68 37.18
CA CYS A 512 -5.98 -2.37 36.16
C CYS A 512 -5.41 -2.49 34.75
N ALA A 513 -4.19 -1.99 34.51
CA ALA A 513 -3.52 -2.16 33.22
C ALA A 513 -3.17 -3.63 32.95
N ILE A 514 -2.63 -4.36 33.93
CA ILE A 514 -2.25 -5.78 33.80
C ILE A 514 -3.47 -6.66 33.51
N ALA A 515 -4.64 -6.36 34.06
CA ALA A 515 -5.86 -7.11 33.77
C ALA A 515 -6.20 -7.13 32.27
N MET A 516 -5.88 -6.05 31.55
CA MET A 516 -6.09 -5.95 30.10
C MET A 516 -4.86 -6.36 29.27
N GLY A 517 -3.65 -6.11 29.79
CA GLY A 517 -2.38 -6.30 29.05
C GLY A 517 -1.64 -7.59 29.36
N GLY A 518 -2.09 -8.38 30.34
CA GLY A 518 -1.55 -9.68 30.69
C GLY A 518 -0.10 -9.65 31.21
N ALA A 519 0.57 -10.80 31.08
CA ALA A 519 1.94 -11.00 31.54
C ALA A 519 2.97 -9.99 31.00
N PRO A 520 2.93 -9.55 29.72
CA PRO A 520 3.89 -8.57 29.21
C PRO A 520 3.85 -7.22 29.95
N VAL A 521 2.66 -6.71 30.28
CA VAL A 521 2.53 -5.45 31.05
C VAL A 521 3.00 -5.64 32.49
N LYS A 522 2.73 -6.80 33.09
CA LYS A 522 3.23 -7.14 34.42
C LYS A 522 4.76 -7.19 34.47
N MET A 523 5.39 -7.79 33.46
CA MET A 523 6.85 -7.86 33.35
C MET A 523 7.47 -6.48 33.18
N PHE A 524 6.96 -5.68 32.23
CA PHE A 524 7.42 -4.31 32.01
C PHE A 524 7.30 -3.45 33.28
N TYR A 525 6.21 -3.60 34.03
CA TYR A 525 6.04 -2.89 35.29
C TYR A 525 7.11 -3.33 36.31
N ALA A 526 7.30 -4.63 36.51
CA ALA A 526 8.30 -5.15 37.45
C ALA A 526 9.73 -4.71 37.09
N GLU A 527 10.09 -4.75 35.80
CA GLU A 527 11.40 -4.35 35.29
C GLU A 527 11.64 -2.85 35.47
N SER A 528 10.65 -2.01 35.17
CA SER A 528 10.78 -0.55 35.31
C SER A 528 10.97 -0.13 36.78
N LEU A 529 10.33 -0.84 37.71
CA LEU A 529 10.54 -0.64 39.14
C LEU A 529 11.91 -1.11 39.62
N ALA A 530 12.40 -2.23 39.09
CA ALA A 530 13.74 -2.71 39.40
C ALA A 530 14.79 -1.68 38.93
N ARG A 531 14.63 -1.13 37.72
CA ARG A 531 15.49 -0.07 37.17
C ARG A 531 15.55 1.15 38.10
N LEU A 532 14.40 1.67 38.53
CA LEU A 532 14.36 2.84 39.42
C LEU A 532 15.01 2.57 40.80
N ARG A 533 14.94 1.33 41.31
CA ARG A 533 15.61 0.94 42.57
C ARG A 533 17.13 0.91 42.43
N ASP A 534 17.64 0.46 41.28
CA ASP A 534 19.08 0.38 41.03
C ASP A 534 19.69 1.76 40.74
N GLU A 535 18.95 2.65 40.10
CA GLU A 535 19.34 4.06 39.91
C GLU A 535 19.38 4.83 41.25
N GLY A 536 18.42 4.59 42.14
CA GLY A 536 18.40 5.17 43.49
C GLY A 536 19.57 4.72 44.38
N LYS A 537 20.07 3.48 44.21
CA LYS A 537 21.25 2.98 44.93
C LYS A 537 22.56 3.58 44.44
N LYS A 538 22.67 3.89 43.14
CA LYS A 538 23.87 4.52 42.56
C LYS A 538 24.01 6.00 42.98
N SER A 539 22.89 6.70 43.18
CA SER A 539 22.84 8.09 43.65
C SER A 539 23.25 8.28 45.13
N CYS A 540 23.10 7.24 45.98
CA CYS A 540 23.43 7.31 47.41
C CYS A 540 24.92 7.00 47.73
N CYS A 541 25.70 6.55 46.73
CA CYS A 541 27.12 6.19 46.86
C CYS A 541 28.09 7.19 46.19
N THR A 542 27.59 8.37 45.79
CA THR A 542 28.35 9.54 45.32
C THR A 542 27.99 10.72 46.19
#